data_AF-A0A8K0NTL5-F1
#
_entry.id   AF-A0A8K0NTL5-F1
#
_cell.length_a   1.000
_cell.length_b   1.000
_cell.length_c   1.000
_cell.angle_alpha   90.00
_cell.angle_beta   90.00
_cell.angle_gamma   90.00
#
_symmetry.space_group_name_H-M   'P 1'
#
loop_
_entity.id
_entity.type
_entity.pdbx_description
1 polymer ?
#
loop_
_entity_poly.entity_id
_entity_poly.type
_entity_poly.pdbx_seq_one_letter_code
_entity_poly.pdbx_strand_id
1 'polypeptide(L)'
;MFKEHLRLCHWSEAQEALVSNPEGDRRRDCLRQLVTALWEKGELRTLVHLPSGVSAAKMRDRGGSSGTVRGEEEEVETVLEARARAVDLSGNRNGQSYYDFLYSFHVTRGNMRKAACVMYEQAMRLGQEVMGCRIRGGTGVGSWNWALDKRARCLLACLNALRLVQRRYAWIVKPLPPQQSSDDRDEERTSGGRSPKRRNDGEEVVHTKIKRQVEVLEYKDIKKEYEVVIARLKMIKCDPEHATVAGEAYCFCLALSEEELIGALAKAGMYDNALRLGALLFEDRSNCDWAVGVLETAASACVRLLPNGTPASCGIGGPEIGGSRDSTSAWDWLAENDLSMLGIGDAPAVSLSWKLLEHFVKKYESPGQTVLHKAVAARVLSMGAFLPHWLIESYKKRDPAELLLIYLDAGRLSEGGAMAIEYIWAALGRGSDRWGLKSALHANQPPLCLPHNTFHLYLLELTDADPSDAEYTQ
;
A
#
# COMPACT_ATOMS: atom_id res chain seq x y z
N MET A 1 -4.99 -43.12 -34.89
CA MET A 1 -5.81 -42.02 -35.47
C MET A 1 -5.56 -40.67 -34.82
N PHE A 2 -5.88 -40.47 -33.53
CA PHE A 2 -5.73 -39.16 -32.88
C PHE A 2 -4.30 -38.59 -32.93
N LYS A 3 -3.28 -39.41 -32.63
CA LYS A 3 -1.87 -38.96 -32.61
C LYS A 3 -1.36 -38.59 -34.00
N GLU A 4 -1.84 -39.24 -35.05
CA GLU A 4 -1.51 -38.92 -36.43
C GLU A 4 -2.15 -37.58 -36.86
N HIS A 5 -3.43 -37.35 -36.55
CA HIS A 5 -4.08 -36.05 -36.81
C HIS A 5 -3.42 -34.90 -36.05
N LEU A 6 -2.98 -35.15 -34.81
CA LEU A 6 -2.21 -34.19 -34.00
C LEU A 6 -0.88 -33.81 -34.67
N ARG A 7 -0.17 -34.78 -35.26
CA ARG A 7 1.09 -34.54 -35.98
C ARG A 7 0.88 -33.75 -37.27
N LEU A 8 -0.25 -33.98 -37.96
CA LEU A 8 -0.63 -33.32 -39.21
C LEU A 8 -1.29 -31.95 -38.99
N CYS A 9 -1.48 -31.50 -37.74
CA CYS A 9 -2.12 -30.23 -37.40
C CYS A 9 -3.59 -30.12 -37.88
N HIS A 10 -4.28 -31.26 -38.03
CA HIS A 10 -5.70 -31.30 -38.38
C HIS A 10 -6.54 -31.21 -37.09
N TRP A 11 -6.75 -29.99 -36.60
CA TRP A 11 -7.31 -29.73 -35.27
C TRP A 11 -8.76 -30.17 -35.11
N SER A 12 -9.61 -29.95 -36.11
CA SER A 12 -11.02 -30.37 -36.15
C SER A 12 -11.16 -31.88 -36.08
N GLU A 13 -10.39 -32.59 -36.90
CA GLU A 13 -10.42 -34.05 -37.01
C GLU A 13 -9.81 -34.72 -35.77
N ALA A 14 -8.78 -34.10 -35.17
CA ALA A 14 -8.26 -34.52 -33.88
C ALA A 14 -9.31 -34.38 -32.76
N GLN A 15 -10.12 -33.32 -32.79
CA GLN A 15 -11.22 -33.10 -31.84
C GLN A 15 -12.34 -34.14 -32.03
N GLU A 16 -12.73 -34.43 -33.27
CA GLU A 16 -13.71 -35.49 -33.57
C GLU A 16 -13.22 -36.87 -33.13
N ALA A 17 -11.94 -37.18 -33.36
CA ALA A 17 -11.31 -38.41 -32.91
C ALA A 17 -11.26 -38.53 -31.37
N LEU A 18 -11.16 -37.39 -30.66
CA LEU A 18 -11.19 -37.34 -29.20
C LEU A 18 -12.60 -37.64 -28.65
N VAL A 19 -13.64 -37.03 -29.24
CA VAL A 19 -15.05 -37.27 -28.87
C VAL A 19 -15.47 -38.71 -29.12
N SER A 20 -14.95 -39.30 -30.20
CA SER A 20 -15.21 -40.68 -30.60
C SER A 20 -14.56 -41.72 -29.69
N ASN A 21 -13.66 -41.33 -28.77
CA ASN A 21 -12.95 -42.25 -27.90
C ASN A 21 -13.88 -42.78 -26.78
N PRO A 22 -14.13 -44.11 -26.68
CA PRO A 22 -15.00 -44.69 -25.68
C PRO A 22 -14.40 -44.68 -24.25
N GLU A 23 -13.07 -44.69 -24.15
CA GLU A 23 -12.35 -44.75 -22.87
C GLU A 23 -12.16 -43.36 -22.25
N GLY A 24 -12.73 -43.13 -21.06
CA GLY A 24 -12.70 -41.82 -20.39
C GLY A 24 -11.30 -41.35 -20.00
N ASP A 25 -10.47 -42.24 -19.45
CA ASP A 25 -9.12 -41.86 -19.00
C ASP A 25 -8.19 -41.57 -20.19
N ARG A 26 -8.26 -42.38 -21.25
CA ARG A 26 -7.53 -42.10 -22.49
C ARG A 26 -7.99 -40.82 -23.15
N ARG A 27 -9.28 -40.47 -23.06
CA ARG A 27 -9.80 -39.20 -23.56
C ARG A 27 -9.15 -38.01 -22.83
N ARG A 28 -8.99 -38.09 -21.51
CA ARG A 28 -8.29 -37.06 -20.72
C ARG A 28 -6.83 -36.91 -21.16
N ASP A 29 -6.11 -38.01 -21.34
CA ASP A 29 -4.70 -37.94 -21.78
C ASP A 29 -4.55 -37.42 -23.22
N CYS A 30 -5.46 -37.80 -24.12
CA CYS A 30 -5.54 -37.22 -25.47
C CYS A 30 -5.85 -35.71 -25.40
N LEU A 31 -6.73 -35.28 -24.50
CA LEU A 31 -7.04 -33.86 -24.30
C LEU A 31 -5.82 -33.08 -23.81
N ARG A 32 -5.08 -33.60 -22.82
CA ARG A 32 -3.81 -33.00 -22.35
C ARG A 32 -2.81 -32.82 -23.50
N GLN A 33 -2.70 -33.83 -24.36
CA GLN A 33 -1.82 -33.79 -25.54
C GLN A 33 -2.30 -32.77 -26.58
N LEU A 34 -3.61 -32.67 -26.81
CA LEU A 34 -4.20 -31.68 -27.71
C LEU A 34 -3.94 -30.24 -27.26
N VAL A 35 -4.21 -29.96 -25.98
CA VAL A 35 -3.99 -28.63 -25.38
C VAL A 35 -2.51 -28.24 -25.47
N THR A 36 -1.60 -29.17 -25.18
CA THR A 36 -0.15 -28.92 -25.26
C THR A 36 0.27 -28.63 -26.70
N ALA A 37 -0.20 -29.43 -27.68
CA ALA A 37 0.14 -29.23 -29.08
C ALA A 37 -0.42 -27.93 -29.67
N LEU A 38 -1.66 -27.56 -29.33
CA LEU A 38 -2.26 -26.28 -29.74
C LEU A 38 -1.49 -25.09 -29.17
N TRP A 39 -1.03 -25.18 -27.92
CA TRP A 39 -0.20 -24.16 -27.31
C TRP A 39 1.16 -24.03 -28.00
N GLU A 40 1.86 -25.15 -28.23
CA GLU A 40 3.16 -25.16 -28.90
C GLU A 40 3.11 -24.62 -30.34
N LYS A 41 1.97 -24.79 -31.02
CA LYS A 41 1.73 -24.26 -32.37
C LYS A 41 1.17 -22.83 -32.39
N GLY A 42 0.80 -22.26 -31.24
CA GLY A 42 0.27 -20.89 -31.13
C GLY A 42 -1.18 -20.71 -31.60
N GLU A 43 -1.94 -21.81 -31.76
CA GLU A 43 -3.33 -21.79 -32.22
C GLU A 43 -4.31 -21.47 -31.07
N LEU A 44 -4.16 -20.27 -30.50
CA LEU A 44 -4.89 -19.84 -29.31
C LEU A 44 -6.39 -19.66 -29.55
N ARG A 45 -6.81 -19.25 -30.75
CA ARG A 45 -8.23 -19.05 -31.11
C ARG A 45 -8.99 -20.37 -31.01
N THR A 46 -8.43 -21.43 -31.59
CA THR A 46 -9.00 -22.77 -31.56
C THR A 46 -9.05 -23.30 -30.13
N LEU A 47 -8.03 -23.01 -29.31
CA LEU A 47 -7.98 -23.44 -27.91
C LEU A 47 -9.08 -22.79 -27.04
N VAL A 48 -9.41 -21.52 -27.25
CA VAL A 48 -10.50 -20.85 -26.51
C VAL A 48 -11.86 -21.49 -26.80
N HIS A 49 -12.11 -21.84 -28.06
CA HIS A 49 -13.37 -22.42 -28.52
C HIS A 49 -13.45 -23.94 -28.38
N LEU A 50 -12.33 -24.62 -28.09
CA LEU A 50 -12.25 -26.07 -27.94
C LEU A 50 -13.33 -26.65 -27.01
N PRO A 51 -13.56 -26.10 -25.79
CA PRO A 51 -14.46 -26.76 -24.85
C PRO A 51 -15.95 -26.55 -25.20
N SER A 52 -16.29 -25.46 -25.92
CA SER A 52 -17.64 -25.17 -26.40
C SER A 52 -18.15 -26.14 -27.48
N GLY A 53 -17.25 -26.66 -28.33
CA GLY A 53 -17.64 -27.62 -29.39
C GLY A 53 -17.81 -29.06 -28.89
N VAL A 54 -17.20 -29.40 -27.76
CA VAL A 54 -17.17 -30.78 -27.24
C VAL A 54 -18.24 -31.02 -26.16
N SER A 55 -18.54 -30.00 -25.35
CA SER A 55 -19.52 -30.08 -24.24
C SER A 55 -20.96 -30.37 -24.72
N ALA A 56 -21.30 -30.00 -25.97
CA ALA A 56 -22.64 -30.22 -26.53
C ALA A 56 -22.94 -31.69 -26.88
N ALA A 57 -21.93 -32.56 -27.01
CA ALA A 57 -22.11 -33.87 -27.65
C ALA A 57 -22.31 -35.07 -26.69
N LYS A 58 -22.07 -34.95 -25.37
CA LYS A 58 -22.11 -36.16 -24.50
C LYS A 58 -22.35 -35.87 -23.01
N MET A 59 -23.55 -35.41 -22.65
CA MET A 59 -23.99 -35.36 -21.24
C MET A 59 -25.41 -35.88 -21.01
N ARG A 60 -25.86 -36.87 -21.80
CA ARG A 60 -27.19 -37.48 -21.63
C ARG A 60 -27.25 -38.99 -21.44
N ASP A 61 -26.14 -39.73 -21.34
CA ASP A 61 -26.27 -41.16 -21.08
C ASP A 61 -25.58 -41.67 -19.82
N ARG A 62 -26.44 -42.28 -18.98
CA ARG A 62 -26.21 -43.23 -17.88
C ARG A 62 -25.88 -42.68 -16.50
N GLY A 63 -26.93 -42.69 -15.67
CA GLY A 63 -26.82 -42.85 -14.23
C GLY A 63 -25.91 -44.03 -13.87
N GLY A 64 -24.91 -43.72 -13.05
CA GLY A 64 -23.94 -44.65 -12.49
C GLY A 64 -23.31 -43.99 -11.29
N SER A 65 -23.51 -44.60 -10.13
CA SER A 65 -23.17 -44.15 -8.78
C SER A 65 -21.78 -43.50 -8.60
N SER A 66 -21.78 -42.31 -7.97
CA SER A 66 -20.76 -41.80 -7.04
C SER A 66 -19.31 -41.72 -7.53
N GLY A 67 -19.08 -41.10 -8.69
CA GLY A 67 -17.78 -40.52 -9.04
C GLY A 67 -18.01 -39.19 -9.75
N THR A 68 -17.59 -38.08 -9.16
CA THR A 68 -17.72 -36.73 -9.74
C THR A 68 -17.05 -36.69 -11.11
N VAL A 69 -17.83 -36.81 -12.18
CA VAL A 69 -17.34 -36.67 -13.56
C VAL A 69 -17.07 -35.19 -13.79
N ARG A 70 -15.82 -34.75 -13.60
CA ARG A 70 -15.39 -33.42 -14.05
C ARG A 70 -15.70 -33.27 -15.53
N GLY A 71 -16.28 -32.13 -15.89
CA GLY A 71 -16.53 -31.79 -17.29
C GLY A 71 -15.20 -31.68 -18.06
N GLU A 72 -15.20 -32.01 -19.35
CA GLU A 72 -13.99 -31.91 -20.18
C GLU A 72 -13.45 -30.46 -20.24
N GLU A 73 -14.32 -29.47 -20.04
CA GLU A 73 -13.93 -28.06 -19.89
C GLU A 73 -13.11 -27.80 -18.62
N GLU A 74 -13.50 -28.39 -17.49
CA GLU A 74 -12.77 -28.29 -16.22
C GLU A 74 -11.40 -29.00 -16.32
N GLU A 75 -11.29 -30.03 -17.16
CA GLU A 75 -10.03 -30.70 -17.43
C GLU A 75 -9.09 -29.80 -18.25
N VAL A 76 -9.59 -29.09 -19.28
CA VAL A 76 -8.79 -28.10 -20.03
C VAL A 76 -8.29 -26.99 -19.10
N GLU A 77 -9.18 -26.45 -18.25
CA GLU A 77 -8.83 -25.46 -17.23
C GLU A 77 -7.73 -25.99 -16.29
N THR A 78 -7.92 -27.20 -15.75
CA THR A 78 -6.95 -27.84 -14.84
C THR A 78 -5.58 -28.02 -15.49
N VAL A 79 -5.54 -28.43 -16.77
CA VAL A 79 -4.29 -28.61 -17.52
C VAL A 79 -3.58 -27.29 -17.75
N LEU A 80 -4.31 -26.25 -18.17
CA LEU A 80 -3.75 -24.93 -18.40
C LEU A 80 -3.25 -24.29 -17.10
N GLU A 81 -3.99 -24.41 -16.00
CA GLU A 81 -3.53 -23.95 -14.70
C GLU A 81 -2.27 -24.69 -14.22
N ALA A 82 -2.24 -26.03 -14.36
CA ALA A 82 -1.08 -26.82 -13.98
C ALA A 82 0.16 -26.44 -14.79
N ARG A 83 0.00 -26.16 -16.09
CA ARG A 83 1.08 -25.65 -16.95
C ARG A 83 1.48 -24.22 -16.57
N ALA A 84 0.52 -23.35 -16.30
CA ALA A 84 0.79 -21.99 -15.85
C ALA A 84 1.68 -22.00 -14.60
N ARG A 85 1.35 -22.84 -13.60
CA ARG A 85 2.11 -23.02 -12.35
C ARG A 85 3.50 -23.64 -12.53
N ALA A 86 3.70 -24.46 -13.56
CA ALA A 86 4.97 -25.14 -13.80
C ALA A 86 5.97 -24.29 -14.63
N VAL A 87 5.49 -23.29 -15.37
CA VAL A 87 6.32 -22.45 -16.24
C VAL A 87 6.82 -21.24 -15.47
N ASP A 88 8.08 -20.85 -15.74
CA ASP A 88 8.68 -19.63 -15.21
C ASP A 88 8.04 -18.39 -15.86
N LEU A 89 7.65 -17.43 -15.02
CA LEU A 89 7.02 -16.18 -15.41
C LEU A 89 7.98 -15.28 -16.24
N SER A 90 9.29 -15.41 -16.03
CA SER A 90 10.30 -14.62 -16.73
C SER A 90 10.64 -15.12 -18.13
N GLY A 91 10.39 -16.42 -18.39
CA GLY A 91 10.83 -17.14 -19.58
C GLY A 91 9.84 -17.16 -20.75
N ASN A 92 8.84 -16.26 -20.78
CA ASN A 92 7.81 -16.25 -21.83
C ASN A 92 8.42 -16.00 -23.22
N ARG A 93 8.72 -17.09 -23.93
CA ARG A 93 9.06 -17.06 -25.35
C ARG A 93 7.86 -16.53 -26.14
N ASN A 94 8.08 -15.55 -27.01
CA ASN A 94 7.11 -15.00 -27.96
C ASN A 94 5.91 -14.26 -27.36
N GLY A 95 5.99 -13.79 -26.10
CA GLY A 95 4.91 -12.99 -25.48
C GLY A 95 3.65 -13.77 -25.10
N GLN A 96 3.70 -15.11 -25.16
CA GLN A 96 2.57 -15.98 -24.82
C GLN A 96 2.59 -16.34 -23.33
N SER A 97 1.66 -15.78 -22.56
CA SER A 97 1.50 -16.05 -21.14
C SER A 97 0.27 -16.94 -20.89
N TYR A 98 0.46 -18.06 -20.19
CA TYR A 98 -0.65 -18.94 -19.79
C TYR A 98 -1.70 -18.19 -18.96
N TYR A 99 -1.27 -17.30 -18.07
CA TYR A 99 -2.18 -16.50 -17.24
C TYR A 99 -2.99 -15.49 -18.08
N ASP A 100 -2.35 -14.81 -19.03
CA ASP A 100 -3.06 -13.84 -19.90
C ASP A 100 -4.10 -14.57 -20.78
N PHE A 101 -3.74 -15.78 -21.26
CA PHE A 101 -4.67 -16.66 -21.97
C PHE A 101 -5.83 -17.09 -21.06
N LEU A 102 -5.55 -17.64 -19.88
CA LEU A 102 -6.56 -18.08 -18.90
C LEU A 102 -7.52 -16.94 -18.52
N TYR A 103 -7.01 -15.72 -18.36
CA TYR A 103 -7.84 -14.54 -18.15
C TYR A 103 -8.80 -14.31 -19.31
N SER A 104 -8.29 -14.27 -20.55
CA SER A 104 -9.14 -14.11 -21.74
C SER A 104 -10.16 -15.25 -21.90
N PHE A 105 -9.77 -16.47 -21.55
CA PHE A 105 -10.62 -17.66 -21.58
C PHE A 105 -11.78 -17.56 -20.58
N HIS A 106 -11.55 -17.06 -19.37
CA HIS A 106 -12.62 -16.86 -18.39
C HIS A 106 -13.51 -15.65 -18.71
N VAL A 107 -12.94 -14.56 -19.23
CA VAL A 107 -13.68 -13.36 -19.64
C VAL A 107 -14.64 -13.67 -20.78
N THR A 108 -14.19 -14.40 -21.81
CA THR A 108 -15.05 -14.81 -22.94
C THR A 108 -16.22 -15.69 -22.53
N ARG A 109 -16.12 -16.39 -21.40
CA ARG A 109 -17.18 -17.24 -20.82
C ARG A 109 -18.04 -16.52 -19.79
N GLY A 110 -17.77 -15.25 -19.50
CA GLY A 110 -18.48 -14.48 -18.48
C GLY A 110 -18.12 -14.85 -17.03
N ASN A 111 -17.14 -15.73 -16.80
CA ASN A 111 -16.71 -16.16 -15.48
C ASN A 111 -15.70 -15.19 -14.86
N MET A 112 -16.16 -13.97 -14.55
CA MET A 112 -15.30 -12.88 -14.08
C MET A 112 -14.60 -13.17 -12.76
N ARG A 113 -15.20 -13.95 -11.88
CA ARG A 113 -14.58 -14.34 -10.61
C ARG A 113 -13.35 -15.23 -10.81
N LYS A 114 -13.43 -16.23 -11.69
CA LYS A 114 -12.29 -17.08 -12.04
C LYS A 114 -11.20 -16.27 -12.75
N ALA A 115 -11.59 -15.36 -13.64
CA ALA A 115 -10.66 -14.44 -14.29
C ALA A 115 -9.86 -13.61 -13.26
N ALA A 116 -10.55 -13.11 -12.22
CA ALA A 116 -9.90 -12.40 -11.13
C ALA A 116 -8.92 -13.29 -10.34
N CYS A 117 -9.32 -14.52 -9.99
CA CYS A 117 -8.47 -15.48 -9.29
C CYS A 117 -7.17 -15.79 -10.06
N VAL A 118 -7.27 -16.02 -11.37
CA VAL A 118 -6.11 -16.30 -12.23
C VAL A 118 -5.12 -15.12 -12.24
N MET A 119 -5.63 -13.89 -12.36
CA MET A 119 -4.78 -12.69 -12.34
C MET A 119 -4.17 -12.41 -10.96
N TYR A 120 -4.92 -12.67 -9.89
CA TYR A 120 -4.40 -12.56 -8.53
C TYR A 120 -3.32 -13.60 -8.26
N GLU A 121 -3.50 -14.85 -8.71
CA GLU A 121 -2.48 -15.90 -8.59
C GLU A 121 -1.19 -15.51 -9.32
N GLN A 122 -1.30 -14.97 -10.54
CA GLN A 122 -0.14 -14.46 -11.27
C GLN A 122 0.57 -13.33 -10.52
N ALA A 123 -0.19 -12.36 -9.98
CA ALA A 123 0.36 -11.26 -9.20
C ALA A 123 1.09 -11.75 -7.95
N MET A 124 0.54 -12.77 -7.28
CA MET A 124 1.15 -13.38 -6.10
C MET A 124 2.45 -14.10 -6.44
N ARG A 125 2.47 -14.91 -7.51
CA ARG A 125 3.68 -15.60 -7.95
C ARG A 125 4.76 -14.62 -8.39
N LEU A 126 4.43 -13.54 -9.11
CA LEU A 126 5.39 -12.48 -9.44
C LEU A 126 6.01 -11.88 -8.17
N GLY A 127 5.20 -11.69 -7.12
CA GLY A 127 5.65 -11.21 -5.81
C GLY A 127 6.48 -12.20 -4.99
N GLN A 128 6.49 -13.49 -5.32
CA GLN A 128 7.25 -14.52 -4.60
C GLN A 128 8.49 -14.97 -5.38
N GLU A 129 8.29 -15.30 -6.66
CA GLU A 129 9.32 -15.88 -7.52
C GLU A 129 10.29 -14.82 -8.01
N VAL A 130 9.77 -13.71 -8.55
CA VAL A 130 10.66 -12.65 -9.05
C VAL A 130 11.19 -11.81 -7.91
N MET A 131 10.34 -11.47 -6.92
CA MET A 131 10.77 -10.61 -5.81
C MET A 131 11.61 -11.33 -4.73
N GLY A 132 11.48 -12.66 -4.63
CA GLY A 132 12.23 -13.49 -3.67
C GLY A 132 13.62 -13.90 -4.15
N CYS A 133 13.98 -13.65 -5.41
CA CYS A 133 15.31 -13.89 -5.95
C CYS A 133 16.34 -12.91 -5.37
N ARG A 134 16.75 -13.09 -4.11
CA ARG A 134 18.04 -12.56 -3.64
C ARG A 134 19.13 -13.13 -4.53
N ILE A 135 19.66 -12.28 -5.40
CA ILE A 135 21.05 -12.31 -5.86
C ILE A 135 21.53 -13.72 -6.21
N ARG A 136 21.12 -14.22 -7.38
CA ARG A 136 21.90 -15.23 -8.11
C ARG A 136 22.23 -14.69 -9.50
N GLY A 137 23.05 -13.64 -9.50
CA GLY A 137 23.95 -13.21 -10.59
C GLY A 137 23.45 -13.32 -12.04
N GLY A 138 22.27 -12.79 -12.40
CA GLY A 138 21.82 -12.94 -13.79
C GLY A 138 20.76 -12.00 -14.36
N THR A 139 19.91 -11.33 -13.58
CA THR A 139 18.86 -10.49 -14.15
C THR A 139 18.94 -9.05 -13.62
N GLY A 140 19.37 -8.15 -14.51
CA GLY A 140 19.58 -6.74 -14.20
C GLY A 140 18.31 -5.99 -13.79
N VAL A 141 18.52 -4.76 -13.36
CA VAL A 141 17.54 -3.74 -12.93
C VAL A 141 16.22 -3.75 -13.73
N GLY A 142 16.25 -4.01 -15.04
CA GLY A 142 15.06 -4.07 -15.90
C GLY A 142 14.04 -5.17 -15.54
N SER A 143 14.48 -6.27 -14.93
CA SER A 143 13.61 -7.41 -14.57
C SER A 143 12.64 -7.08 -13.43
N TRP A 144 13.08 -6.27 -12.46
CA TRP A 144 12.31 -5.93 -11.25
C TRP A 144 11.23 -4.90 -11.53
N ASN A 145 11.58 -3.85 -12.29
CA ASN A 145 10.62 -2.85 -12.73
C ASN A 145 9.52 -3.50 -13.59
N TRP A 146 9.90 -4.38 -14.53
CA TRP A 146 8.93 -5.16 -15.30
C TRP A 146 8.02 -6.01 -14.41
N ALA A 147 8.58 -6.72 -13.43
CA ALA A 147 7.80 -7.62 -12.58
C ALA A 147 6.83 -6.85 -11.66
N LEU A 148 7.25 -5.70 -11.12
CA LEU A 148 6.36 -4.80 -10.38
C LEU A 148 5.27 -4.23 -11.27
N ASP A 149 5.62 -3.73 -12.46
CA ASP A 149 4.65 -3.19 -13.42
C ASP A 149 3.64 -4.27 -13.86
N LYS A 150 4.12 -5.49 -14.15
CA LYS A 150 3.26 -6.63 -14.48
C LYS A 150 2.38 -7.00 -13.28
N ARG A 151 2.92 -7.03 -12.05
CA ARG A 151 2.13 -7.27 -10.83
C ARG A 151 1.04 -6.22 -10.66
N ALA A 152 1.34 -4.93 -10.87
CA ALA A 152 0.36 -3.85 -10.82
C ALA A 152 -0.76 -4.06 -11.86
N ARG A 153 -0.41 -4.40 -13.11
CA ARG A 153 -1.40 -4.71 -14.16
C ARG A 153 -2.26 -5.91 -13.82
N CYS A 154 -1.69 -6.99 -13.28
CA CYS A 154 -2.43 -8.18 -12.86
C CYS A 154 -3.40 -7.86 -11.72
N LEU A 155 -2.97 -7.11 -10.70
CA LEU A 155 -3.83 -6.66 -9.61
C LEU A 155 -4.95 -5.73 -10.11
N LEU A 156 -4.65 -4.82 -11.04
CA LEU A 156 -5.66 -3.95 -11.66
C LEU A 156 -6.69 -4.76 -12.47
N ALA A 157 -6.23 -5.72 -13.27
CA ALA A 157 -7.12 -6.63 -14.01
C ALA A 157 -8.01 -7.45 -13.05
N CYS A 158 -7.44 -7.93 -11.95
CA CYS A 158 -8.18 -8.60 -10.88
C CYS A 158 -9.26 -7.69 -10.27
N LEU A 159 -8.92 -6.45 -9.89
CA LEU A 159 -9.87 -5.48 -9.33
C LEU A 159 -11.00 -5.16 -10.32
N ASN A 160 -10.68 -4.98 -11.60
CA ASN A 160 -11.67 -4.73 -12.65
C ASN A 160 -12.61 -5.93 -12.82
N ALA A 161 -12.07 -7.15 -12.84
CA ALA A 161 -12.88 -8.37 -12.94
C ALA A 161 -13.76 -8.56 -11.69
N LEU A 162 -13.26 -8.33 -10.48
CA LEU A 162 -14.05 -8.40 -9.24
C LEU A 162 -15.15 -7.34 -9.19
N ARG A 163 -14.94 -6.17 -9.78
CA ARG A 163 -15.96 -5.11 -9.83
C ARG A 163 -17.18 -5.50 -10.66
N LEU A 164 -17.01 -6.39 -11.63
CA LEU A 164 -18.09 -6.95 -12.46
C LEU A 164 -18.83 -8.10 -11.76
N VAL A 165 -18.25 -8.69 -10.71
CA VAL A 165 -18.89 -9.73 -9.91
C VAL A 165 -19.85 -9.08 -8.90
N GLN A 166 -20.95 -9.76 -8.57
CA GLN A 166 -21.84 -9.32 -7.51
C GLN A 166 -21.08 -9.22 -6.18
N ARG A 167 -21.31 -8.14 -5.41
CA ARG A 167 -20.56 -7.83 -4.18
C ARG A 167 -20.47 -8.99 -3.19
N ARG A 168 -21.54 -9.77 -3.03
CA ARG A 168 -21.60 -10.95 -2.14
C ARG A 168 -20.59 -12.06 -2.52
N TYR A 169 -20.20 -12.13 -3.78
CA TYR A 169 -19.31 -13.16 -4.31
C TYR A 169 -17.95 -12.61 -4.75
N ALA A 170 -17.67 -11.33 -4.49
CA ALA A 170 -16.45 -10.63 -4.89
C ALA A 170 -15.30 -10.88 -3.89
N TRP A 171 -14.94 -12.16 -3.71
CA TRP A 171 -13.86 -12.61 -2.85
C TRP A 171 -12.99 -13.67 -3.52
N ILE A 172 -11.71 -13.67 -3.17
CA ILE A 172 -10.67 -14.58 -3.67
C ILE A 172 -10.13 -15.41 -2.50
N VAL A 173 -9.76 -16.65 -2.79
CA VAL A 173 -9.14 -17.56 -1.83
C VAL A 173 -7.64 -17.53 -2.02
N LYS A 174 -6.90 -17.16 -0.97
CA LYS A 174 -5.45 -17.21 -0.94
C LYS A 174 -5.00 -18.39 -0.05
N PRO A 175 -4.32 -19.40 -0.62
CA PRO A 175 -3.74 -20.45 0.19
C PRO A 175 -2.55 -19.88 0.97
N LEU A 176 -2.56 -20.04 2.29
CA LEU A 176 -1.43 -19.68 3.13
C LEU A 176 -0.46 -20.85 3.24
N PRO A 177 0.85 -20.59 3.38
CA PRO A 177 1.83 -21.65 3.62
C PRO A 177 1.44 -22.41 4.90
N PRO A 178 1.59 -23.74 4.90
CA PRO A 178 1.21 -24.56 6.03
C PRO A 178 1.99 -24.17 7.29
N GLN A 179 1.28 -23.72 8.32
CA GLN A 179 1.87 -23.44 9.63
C GLN A 179 1.97 -24.75 10.42
N GLN A 180 3.15 -25.05 10.97
CA GLN A 180 3.31 -26.18 11.88
C GLN A 180 2.53 -25.86 13.17
N SER A 181 1.46 -26.61 13.45
CA SER A 181 0.73 -26.46 14.71
C SER A 181 1.59 -26.98 15.86
N SER A 182 1.90 -26.15 16.83
CA SER A 182 2.52 -26.53 18.11
C SER A 182 1.51 -27.10 19.13
N ASP A 183 0.24 -27.29 18.74
CA ASP A 183 -0.86 -27.72 19.61
C ASP A 183 -0.92 -29.24 19.82
N ASP A 184 0.23 -29.90 19.95
CA ASP A 184 0.29 -31.34 20.25
C ASP A 184 0.07 -31.65 21.75
N ARG A 185 -0.25 -30.65 22.61
CA ARG A 185 -0.41 -30.88 24.06
C ARG A 185 -1.82 -31.27 24.54
N ASP A 186 -2.86 -31.06 23.73
CA ASP A 186 -4.25 -31.24 24.22
C ASP A 186 -5.01 -32.42 23.58
N GLU A 187 -4.53 -33.05 22.50
CA GLU A 187 -5.23 -34.18 21.85
C GLU A 187 -4.84 -35.58 22.39
N GLU A 188 -3.79 -35.73 23.19
CA GLU A 188 -3.32 -37.04 23.68
C GLU A 188 -4.30 -37.74 24.66
N ARG A 189 -5.34 -37.03 25.12
CA ARG A 189 -6.35 -37.57 26.05
C ARG A 189 -7.56 -38.22 25.39
N THR A 190 -7.72 -38.19 24.06
CA THR A 190 -8.96 -38.67 23.40
C THR A 190 -8.79 -39.75 22.33
N SER A 191 -7.57 -40.11 21.91
CA SER A 191 -7.35 -41.22 20.99
C SER A 191 -6.69 -42.43 21.68
N GLY A 192 -7.44 -43.13 22.51
CA GLY A 192 -7.04 -44.44 23.00
C GLY A 192 -6.93 -45.45 21.85
N GLY A 193 -5.74 -46.03 21.67
CA GLY A 193 -5.60 -47.35 21.04
C GLY A 193 -5.09 -47.46 19.60
N ARG A 194 -4.34 -46.49 19.05
CA ARG A 194 -3.60 -46.72 17.79
C ARG A 194 -2.11 -46.81 18.04
N SER A 195 -1.52 -48.00 17.81
CA SER A 195 -0.08 -48.21 17.84
C SER A 195 0.64 -47.25 16.88
N PRO A 196 1.72 -46.58 17.30
CA PRO A 196 2.48 -45.68 16.43
C PRO A 196 3.03 -46.41 15.21
N LYS A 197 2.86 -45.82 14.02
CA LYS A 197 3.49 -46.34 12.79
C LYS A 197 4.99 -46.10 12.88
N ARG A 198 5.77 -47.18 12.89
CA ARG A 198 7.24 -47.15 12.89
C ARG A 198 7.79 -47.38 11.48
N ARG A 199 8.93 -46.79 11.16
CA ARG A 199 9.70 -47.10 9.94
C ARG A 199 10.34 -48.49 10.06
N ASN A 200 10.92 -48.99 8.97
CA ASN A 200 11.62 -50.28 8.96
C ASN A 200 12.82 -50.37 9.93
N ASP A 201 13.32 -49.25 10.47
CA ASP A 201 14.37 -49.24 11.50
C ASP A 201 13.85 -49.17 12.95
N GLY A 202 12.52 -49.11 13.14
CA GLY A 202 11.89 -49.03 14.46
C GLY A 202 11.68 -47.62 15.01
N GLU A 203 12.10 -46.55 14.32
CA GLU A 203 11.81 -45.16 14.70
C GLU A 203 10.35 -44.77 14.41
N GLU A 204 9.78 -43.99 15.33
CA GLU A 204 8.40 -43.53 15.28
C GLU A 204 8.22 -42.45 14.20
N VAL A 205 7.26 -42.66 13.29
CA VAL A 205 6.93 -41.64 12.28
C VAL A 205 6.08 -40.56 12.94
N VAL A 206 6.71 -39.43 13.29
CA VAL A 206 6.00 -38.23 13.73
C VAL A 206 5.18 -37.69 12.56
N HIS A 207 3.88 -37.98 12.56
CA HIS A 207 2.94 -37.39 11.62
C HIS A 207 2.63 -35.95 12.07
N THR A 208 3.43 -34.98 11.63
CA THR A 208 3.06 -33.58 11.79
C THR A 208 1.80 -33.31 10.98
N LYS A 209 0.66 -33.06 11.66
CA LYS A 209 -0.60 -32.69 11.01
C LYS A 209 -0.45 -31.29 10.42
N ILE A 210 -0.03 -31.21 9.18
CA ILE A 210 0.03 -29.95 8.43
C ILE A 210 -1.40 -29.44 8.21
N LYS A 211 -1.82 -28.41 8.95
CA LYS A 211 -3.09 -27.71 8.70
C LYS A 211 -2.90 -26.71 7.56
N ARG A 212 -3.62 -26.90 6.46
CA ARG A 212 -3.68 -25.92 5.37
C ARG A 212 -4.55 -24.75 5.82
N GLN A 213 -3.97 -23.57 5.96
CA GLN A 213 -4.69 -22.35 6.26
C GLN A 213 -5.10 -21.65 4.97
N VAL A 214 -6.26 -21.00 5.02
CA VAL A 214 -6.86 -20.35 3.86
C VAL A 214 -7.33 -18.97 4.29
N GLU A 215 -6.87 -17.95 3.56
CA GLU A 215 -7.27 -16.56 3.74
C GLU A 215 -8.30 -16.19 2.67
N VAL A 216 -9.37 -15.49 3.07
CA VAL A 216 -10.39 -14.96 2.15
C VAL A 216 -10.14 -13.48 1.98
N LEU A 217 -9.84 -13.07 0.76
CA LEU A 217 -9.54 -11.68 0.42
C LEU A 217 -10.74 -11.03 -0.26
N GLU A 218 -11.12 -9.86 0.22
CA GLU A 218 -12.14 -9.03 -0.39
C GLU A 218 -11.53 -7.99 -1.35
N TYR A 219 -12.41 -7.28 -2.06
CA TYR A 219 -12.01 -6.18 -2.94
C TYR A 219 -11.14 -5.12 -2.24
N LYS A 220 -11.42 -4.84 -0.95
CA LYS A 220 -10.65 -3.85 -0.17
C LYS A 220 -9.21 -4.29 0.02
N ASP A 221 -8.98 -5.55 0.39
CA ASP A 221 -7.64 -6.09 0.68
C ASP A 221 -6.77 -6.08 -0.58
N ILE A 222 -7.33 -6.51 -1.71
CA ILE A 222 -6.65 -6.51 -3.01
C ILE A 222 -6.35 -5.06 -3.45
N LYS A 223 -7.24 -4.11 -3.12
CA LYS A 223 -6.99 -2.70 -3.38
C LYS A 223 -5.82 -2.17 -2.54
N LYS A 224 -5.71 -2.56 -1.26
CA LYS A 224 -4.54 -2.22 -0.42
C LYS A 224 -3.25 -2.74 -1.03
N GLU A 225 -3.22 -4.00 -1.42
CA GLU A 225 -2.04 -4.57 -2.09
C GLU A 225 -1.68 -3.82 -3.39
N TYR A 226 -2.68 -3.44 -4.19
CA TYR A 226 -2.47 -2.69 -5.42
C TYR A 226 -1.85 -1.32 -5.17
N GLU A 227 -2.39 -0.54 -4.23
CA GLU A 227 -1.88 0.80 -3.92
C GLU A 227 -0.44 0.75 -3.38
N VAL A 228 -0.10 -0.26 -2.57
CA VAL A 228 1.27 -0.51 -2.11
C VAL A 228 2.22 -0.79 -3.28
N VAL A 229 1.81 -1.61 -4.25
CA VAL A 229 2.61 -1.91 -5.44
C VAL A 229 2.81 -0.65 -6.31
N ILE A 230 1.77 0.15 -6.49
CA ILE A 230 1.85 1.43 -7.23
C ILE A 230 2.77 2.43 -6.51
N ALA A 231 2.68 2.54 -5.19
CA ALA A 231 3.56 3.38 -4.39
C ALA A 231 5.04 2.99 -4.57
N ARG A 232 5.34 1.69 -4.53
CA ARG A 232 6.69 1.16 -4.79
C ARG A 232 7.18 1.47 -6.20
N LEU A 233 6.30 1.34 -7.21
CA LEU A 233 6.62 1.71 -8.59
C LEU A 233 6.89 3.21 -8.76
N LYS A 234 6.14 4.08 -8.07
CA LYS A 234 6.36 5.53 -8.09
C LYS A 234 7.72 5.86 -7.49
N MET A 235 8.05 5.31 -6.32
CA MET A 235 9.36 5.48 -5.69
C MET A 235 10.52 5.13 -6.60
N ILE A 236 10.45 3.97 -7.27
CA ILE A 236 11.47 3.52 -8.21
C ILE A 236 11.67 4.50 -9.38
N LYS A 237 10.61 5.14 -9.85
CA LYS A 237 10.67 6.08 -10.98
C LYS A 237 11.29 7.42 -10.58
N CYS A 238 11.04 7.88 -9.36
CA CYS A 238 11.54 9.17 -8.87
C CYS A 238 13.03 9.13 -8.53
N ASP A 239 13.57 7.99 -8.13
CA ASP A 239 14.99 7.85 -7.75
C ASP A 239 15.67 6.69 -8.49
N PRO A 240 15.98 6.84 -9.79
CA PRO A 240 16.68 5.82 -10.56
C PRO A 240 18.17 5.69 -10.19
N GLU A 241 18.79 6.73 -9.62
CA GLU A 241 20.22 6.75 -9.28
C GLU A 241 20.54 5.94 -8.02
N HIS A 242 19.78 6.08 -6.92
CA HIS A 242 19.95 5.18 -5.77
C HIS A 242 19.58 3.74 -6.11
N ALA A 243 18.72 3.56 -7.11
CA ALA A 243 18.34 2.25 -7.59
C ALA A 243 19.46 1.58 -8.44
N THR A 244 20.33 2.34 -9.10
CA THR A 244 21.39 1.79 -9.97
C THR A 244 22.70 1.49 -9.27
N VAL A 245 23.04 2.18 -8.18
CA VAL A 245 24.35 2.04 -7.50
C VAL A 245 24.48 0.73 -6.70
N ALA A 246 23.37 0.07 -6.38
CA ALA A 246 23.39 -1.29 -5.86
C ALA A 246 22.13 -2.04 -6.32
N GLY A 247 22.27 -3.21 -6.93
CA GLY A 247 21.14 -4.14 -7.12
C GLY A 247 20.42 -4.51 -5.81
N GLU A 248 20.97 -4.11 -4.67
CA GLU A 248 20.42 -4.20 -3.32
C GLU A 248 19.42 -3.08 -2.98
N ALA A 249 19.49 -1.89 -3.60
CA ALA A 249 18.60 -0.77 -3.31
C ALA A 249 17.17 -0.96 -3.86
N TYR A 250 17.03 -1.65 -5.00
CA TYR A 250 15.72 -2.11 -5.50
C TYR A 250 15.07 -3.13 -4.56
N CYS A 251 15.88 -4.03 -4.00
CA CYS A 251 15.44 -5.00 -3.00
C CYS A 251 15.01 -4.29 -1.70
N PHE A 252 15.71 -3.22 -1.31
CA PHE A 252 15.37 -2.41 -0.14
C PHE A 252 13.97 -1.81 -0.25
N CYS A 253 13.64 -1.11 -1.35
CA CYS A 253 12.30 -0.52 -1.55
C CYS A 253 11.15 -1.56 -1.56
N LEU A 254 11.45 -2.80 -1.96
CA LEU A 254 10.53 -3.92 -1.97
C LEU A 254 10.38 -4.62 -0.61
N ALA A 255 11.42 -4.55 0.23
CA ALA A 255 11.46 -5.11 1.56
C ALA A 255 10.92 -4.15 2.63
N LEU A 256 10.73 -2.86 2.30
CA LEU A 256 10.17 -1.88 3.21
C LEU A 256 8.83 -2.37 3.77
N SER A 257 8.68 -2.22 5.08
CA SER A 257 7.38 -2.28 5.73
C SER A 257 6.47 -1.20 5.18
N GLU A 258 5.17 -1.34 5.42
CA GLU A 258 4.18 -0.35 4.99
C GLU A 258 4.46 1.05 5.60
N GLU A 259 4.90 1.10 6.85
CA GLU A 259 5.28 2.34 7.55
C GLU A 259 6.55 2.96 6.98
N GLU A 260 7.57 2.14 6.70
CA GLU A 260 8.82 2.59 6.11
C GLU A 260 8.61 3.12 4.68
N LEU A 261 7.70 2.49 3.92
CA LEU A 261 7.31 2.93 2.59
C LEU A 261 6.65 4.32 2.63
N ILE A 262 5.75 4.55 3.60
CA ILE A 262 5.13 5.87 3.82
C ILE A 262 6.20 6.92 4.17
N GLY A 263 7.12 6.60 5.08
CA GLY A 263 8.23 7.49 5.44
C GLY A 263 9.17 7.77 4.26
N ALA A 264 9.43 6.78 3.40
CA ALA A 264 10.28 6.93 2.23
C ALA A 264 9.61 7.79 1.14
N LEU A 265 8.31 7.63 0.90
CA LEU A 265 7.53 8.53 0.04
C LEU A 265 7.57 9.98 0.55
N ALA A 266 7.47 10.18 1.86
CA ALA A 266 7.51 11.51 2.47
C ALA A 266 8.89 12.17 2.31
N LYS A 267 9.98 11.40 2.44
CA LYS A 267 11.35 11.89 2.15
C LYS A 267 11.54 12.28 0.69
N ALA A 268 10.88 11.59 -0.23
CA ALA A 268 10.89 11.91 -1.66
C ALA A 268 9.95 13.09 -2.02
N GLY A 269 9.25 13.70 -1.06
CA GLY A 269 8.36 14.83 -1.30
C GLY A 269 6.96 14.46 -1.81
N MET A 270 6.62 13.18 -1.91
CA MET A 270 5.32 12.67 -2.35
C MET A 270 4.30 12.57 -1.20
N TYR A 271 4.06 13.68 -0.50
CA TYR A 271 3.25 13.71 0.72
C TYR A 271 1.79 13.26 0.49
N ASP A 272 1.14 13.68 -0.59
CA ASP A 272 -0.25 13.29 -0.88
C ASP A 272 -0.35 11.77 -1.11
N ASN A 273 0.60 11.17 -1.83
CA ASN A 273 0.64 9.72 -2.02
C ASN A 273 0.88 8.99 -0.68
N ALA A 274 1.82 9.47 0.14
CA ALA A 274 2.12 8.90 1.45
C ALA A 274 0.89 8.94 2.37
N LEU A 275 0.19 10.08 2.41
CA LEU A 275 -1.01 10.27 3.23
C LEU A 275 -2.19 9.43 2.73
N ARG A 276 -2.41 9.35 1.41
CA ARG A 276 -3.46 8.51 0.83
C ARG A 276 -3.21 7.02 1.11
N LEU A 277 -1.96 6.59 1.02
CA LEU A 277 -1.56 5.21 1.31
C LEU A 277 -1.78 4.88 2.79
N GLY A 278 -1.29 5.72 3.70
CA GLY A 278 -1.50 5.50 5.14
C GLY A 278 -2.96 5.47 5.53
N ALA A 279 -3.78 6.39 5.01
CA ALA A 279 -5.23 6.40 5.27
C ALA A 279 -5.98 5.17 4.72
N LEU A 280 -5.38 4.44 3.78
CA LEU A 280 -5.94 3.23 3.19
C LEU A 280 -5.48 1.96 3.93
N LEU A 281 -4.29 1.97 4.52
CA LEU A 281 -3.74 0.87 5.31
C LEU A 281 -4.26 0.88 6.75
N PHE A 282 -4.29 2.04 7.38
CA PHE A 282 -4.76 2.25 8.75
C PHE A 282 -6.23 2.70 8.75
N GLU A 283 -7.15 1.76 8.95
CA GLU A 283 -8.60 2.01 8.89
C GLU A 283 -9.13 2.85 10.07
N ASP A 284 -8.41 2.82 11.21
CA ASP A 284 -8.77 3.53 12.43
C ASP A 284 -8.53 5.04 12.28
N ARG A 285 -9.51 5.76 11.74
CA ARG A 285 -9.47 7.22 11.56
C ARG A 285 -9.32 8.02 12.86
N SER A 286 -9.59 7.39 14.00
CA SER A 286 -9.34 7.99 15.31
C SER A 286 -7.85 8.04 15.66
N ASN A 287 -7.00 7.27 15.00
CA ASN A 287 -5.56 7.33 15.18
C ASN A 287 -4.91 7.96 13.93
N CYS A 288 -4.26 9.12 14.12
CA CYS A 288 -3.51 9.82 13.08
C CYS A 288 -1.99 9.79 13.30
N ASP A 289 -1.48 8.96 14.21
CA ASP A 289 -0.05 8.83 14.54
C ASP A 289 0.78 8.46 13.31
N TRP A 290 0.25 7.61 12.43
CA TRP A 290 0.91 7.22 11.18
C TRP A 290 1.19 8.40 10.23
N ALA A 291 0.44 9.50 10.34
CA ALA A 291 0.61 10.70 9.52
C ALA A 291 1.62 11.70 10.09
N VAL A 292 2.02 11.54 11.37
CA VAL A 292 2.91 12.47 12.09
C VAL A 292 4.23 12.65 11.34
N GLY A 293 4.95 11.56 11.05
CA GLY A 293 6.24 11.63 10.36
C GLY A 293 6.14 12.24 8.95
N VAL A 294 5.02 12.05 8.27
CA VAL A 294 4.76 12.64 6.94
C VAL A 294 4.56 14.15 7.03
N LEU A 295 3.81 14.62 8.02
CA LEU A 295 3.57 16.05 8.19
C LEU A 295 4.76 16.79 8.80
N GLU A 296 5.55 16.14 9.65
CA GLU A 296 6.82 16.71 10.13
C GLU A 296 7.82 16.90 8.98
N THR A 297 7.93 15.92 8.09
CA THR A 297 8.78 16.04 6.90
C THR A 297 8.27 17.10 5.93
N ALA A 298 6.96 17.20 5.72
CA ALA A 298 6.34 18.27 4.94
C ALA A 298 6.55 19.66 5.58
N ALA A 299 6.43 19.78 6.90
CA ALA A 299 6.70 21.00 7.64
C ALA A 299 8.17 21.42 7.49
N SER A 300 9.10 20.47 7.60
CA SER A 300 10.52 20.72 7.34
C SER A 300 10.78 21.20 5.92
N ALA A 301 10.12 20.61 4.92
CA ALA A 301 10.23 21.07 3.54
C ALA A 301 9.70 22.51 3.39
N CYS A 302 8.57 22.85 4.03
CA CYS A 302 8.01 24.21 4.01
C CYS A 302 8.96 25.24 4.65
N VAL A 303 9.58 24.92 5.79
CA VAL A 303 10.51 25.81 6.49
C VAL A 303 11.78 26.04 5.68
N ARG A 304 12.33 25.01 5.01
CA ARG A 304 13.52 25.14 4.16
C ARG A 304 13.33 26.09 2.98
N LEU A 305 12.08 26.37 2.58
CA LEU A 305 11.77 27.32 1.52
C LEU A 305 11.74 28.78 2.00
N LEU A 306 11.82 29.03 3.30
CA LEU A 306 11.86 30.39 3.82
C LEU A 306 13.22 31.03 3.52
N PRO A 307 13.27 32.31 3.10
CA PRO A 307 14.51 33.01 2.74
C PRO A 307 15.59 33.04 3.85
N ASN A 308 15.19 32.82 5.10
CA ASN A 308 16.07 32.87 6.28
C ASN A 308 16.44 31.46 6.81
N GLY A 309 16.11 30.39 6.09
CA GLY A 309 16.47 29.02 6.44
C GLY A 309 17.97 28.80 6.26
N THR A 310 18.79 29.21 7.23
CA THR A 310 20.23 28.97 7.24
C THR A 310 20.54 27.47 7.16
N PRO A 311 21.43 27.01 6.25
CA PRO A 311 22.32 25.92 6.58
C PRO A 311 23.38 26.51 7.52
N ALA A 312 23.09 26.52 8.83
CA ALA A 312 24.11 26.80 9.82
C ALA A 312 25.09 25.61 9.87
N SER A 313 26.07 25.58 8.96
CA SER A 313 27.33 24.91 9.21
C SER A 313 28.48 25.64 8.52
N CYS A 314 29.47 26.00 9.34
CA CYS A 314 30.86 26.22 8.99
C CYS A 314 31.16 27.48 8.17
N GLY A 315 31.76 28.45 8.85
CA GLY A 315 32.51 29.50 8.19
C GLY A 315 33.56 28.92 7.25
N ILE A 316 33.56 29.40 6.01
CA ILE A 316 34.67 30.05 5.29
C ILE A 316 34.07 30.47 3.94
N GLY A 317 34.27 31.74 3.60
CA GLY A 317 33.44 32.51 2.68
C GLY A 317 33.42 32.11 1.20
N GLY A 318 32.42 32.66 0.53
CA GLY A 318 32.30 32.79 -0.93
C GLY A 318 31.17 33.78 -1.23
N PRO A 319 31.33 34.68 -2.23
CA PRO A 319 30.45 35.82 -2.41
C PRO A 319 29.09 35.41 -2.99
N GLU A 320 28.09 36.18 -2.61
CA GLU A 320 26.71 36.19 -3.07
C GLU A 320 26.62 36.07 -4.61
N ILE A 321 25.93 35.02 -5.07
CA ILE A 321 25.31 34.98 -6.41
C ILE A 321 23.83 34.69 -6.18
N GLY A 322 23.01 35.69 -6.45
CA GLY A 322 21.58 35.66 -6.25
C GLY A 322 20.82 34.67 -7.17
N GLY A 323 19.67 34.24 -6.68
CA GLY A 323 18.50 33.86 -7.47
C GLY A 323 18.52 32.47 -8.14
N SER A 324 17.50 31.66 -7.80
CA SER A 324 16.89 30.60 -8.63
C SER A 324 17.25 29.12 -8.43
N ARG A 325 18.07 28.73 -7.44
CA ARG A 325 18.27 27.29 -7.15
C ARG A 325 17.21 26.71 -6.18
N ASP A 326 16.81 27.43 -5.14
CA ASP A 326 15.88 26.90 -4.13
C ASP A 326 14.41 26.93 -4.56
N SER A 327 14.01 27.90 -5.40
CA SER A 327 12.64 27.96 -5.95
C SER A 327 12.36 26.83 -6.93
N THR A 328 13.37 26.42 -7.70
CA THR A 328 13.25 25.31 -8.67
C THR A 328 13.11 23.98 -7.92
N SER A 329 13.94 23.78 -6.87
CA SER A 329 13.82 22.63 -5.96
C SER A 329 12.45 22.56 -5.26
N ALA A 330 11.82 23.70 -4.95
CA ALA A 330 10.49 23.73 -4.36
C ALA A 330 9.41 23.16 -5.30
N TRP A 331 9.47 23.54 -6.59
CA TRP A 331 8.51 23.07 -7.59
C TRP A 331 8.70 21.59 -7.92
N ASP A 332 9.94 21.08 -7.83
CA ASP A 332 10.26 19.67 -8.11
C ASP A 332 9.44 18.73 -7.23
N TRP A 333 9.37 18.97 -5.92
CA TRP A 333 8.56 18.14 -5.03
C TRP A 333 7.09 18.56 -4.97
N LEU A 334 6.76 19.85 -5.15
CA LEU A 334 5.37 20.30 -5.18
C LEU A 334 4.59 19.69 -6.35
N ALA A 335 5.23 19.52 -7.50
CA ALA A 335 4.64 18.90 -8.69
C ALA A 335 4.22 17.44 -8.47
N GLU A 336 4.84 16.74 -7.52
CA GLU A 336 4.53 15.35 -7.15
C GLU A 336 3.26 15.22 -6.27
N ASN A 337 2.67 16.35 -5.88
CA ASN A 337 1.47 16.40 -5.04
C ASN A 337 0.25 16.91 -5.82
N ASP A 338 -0.94 16.46 -5.40
CA ASP A 338 -2.20 16.91 -6.00
C ASP A 338 -2.58 18.32 -5.51
N LEU A 339 -2.28 19.33 -6.33
CA LEU A 339 -2.56 20.74 -6.05
C LEU A 339 -3.96 21.19 -6.49
N SER A 340 -4.78 20.30 -7.07
CA SER A 340 -6.08 20.66 -7.68
C SER A 340 -7.04 21.37 -6.70
N MET A 341 -6.97 21.01 -5.41
CA MET A 341 -7.85 21.53 -4.36
C MET A 341 -7.40 22.89 -3.79
N LEU A 342 -6.22 23.39 -4.16
CA LEU A 342 -5.61 24.57 -3.53
C LEU A 342 -5.90 25.90 -4.25
N GLY A 343 -6.61 25.85 -5.39
CA GLY A 343 -6.90 27.03 -6.21
C GLY A 343 -5.61 27.66 -6.74
N ILE A 344 -5.05 27.05 -7.78
CA ILE A 344 -3.77 27.45 -8.39
C ILE A 344 -3.95 28.81 -9.08
N GLY A 345 -3.80 29.90 -8.33
CA GLY A 345 -3.50 31.22 -8.89
C GLY A 345 -1.99 31.41 -9.08
N ASP A 346 -1.54 32.64 -9.32
CA ASP A 346 -0.11 33.03 -9.44
C ASP A 346 0.66 33.02 -8.09
N ALA A 347 0.25 32.14 -7.17
CA ALA A 347 0.80 32.08 -5.83
C ALA A 347 2.21 31.48 -5.84
N PRO A 348 3.19 32.06 -5.12
CA PRO A 348 4.56 31.54 -5.09
C PRO A 348 4.60 30.15 -4.44
N ALA A 349 5.59 29.35 -4.81
CA ALA A 349 5.81 27.98 -4.31
C ALA A 349 5.74 27.88 -2.77
N VAL A 350 6.34 28.85 -2.07
CA VAL A 350 6.32 28.96 -0.60
C VAL A 350 4.88 29.06 -0.08
N SER A 351 4.04 29.89 -0.68
CA SER A 351 2.65 30.03 -0.23
C SER A 351 1.82 28.79 -0.51
N LEU A 352 2.09 28.09 -1.61
CA LEU A 352 1.41 26.85 -1.98
C LEU A 352 1.82 25.68 -1.07
N SER A 353 3.10 25.59 -0.68
CA SER A 353 3.57 24.55 0.25
C SER A 353 2.93 24.67 1.62
N TRP A 354 2.82 25.89 2.17
CA TRP A 354 2.12 26.12 3.44
C TRP A 354 0.62 25.86 3.35
N LYS A 355 -0.03 26.22 2.23
CA LYS A 355 -1.46 25.89 1.99
C LYS A 355 -1.68 24.39 1.85
N LEU A 356 -0.75 23.67 1.22
CA LEU A 356 -0.79 22.21 1.10
C LEU A 356 -0.68 21.55 2.49
N LEU A 357 0.25 22.02 3.33
CA LEU A 357 0.39 21.55 4.70
C LEU A 357 -0.88 21.82 5.53
N GLU A 358 -1.45 23.03 5.42
CA GLU A 358 -2.73 23.38 6.05
C GLU A 358 -3.85 22.44 5.62
N HIS A 359 -3.95 22.14 4.32
CA HIS A 359 -4.93 21.22 3.79
C HIS A 359 -4.78 19.81 4.37
N PHE A 360 -3.55 19.29 4.45
CA PHE A 360 -3.32 17.96 5.00
C PHE A 360 -3.64 17.85 6.49
N VAL A 361 -3.21 18.82 7.31
CA VAL A 361 -3.53 18.84 8.74
C VAL A 361 -5.04 18.84 8.95
N LYS A 362 -5.77 19.72 8.24
CA LYS A 362 -7.24 19.80 8.36
C LYS A 362 -7.99 18.56 7.85
N LYS A 363 -7.44 17.87 6.84
CA LYS A 363 -8.06 16.70 6.22
C LYS A 363 -7.90 15.42 7.03
N TYR A 364 -6.73 15.21 7.63
CA TYR A 364 -6.39 13.95 8.28
C TYR A 364 -6.54 13.98 9.80
N GLU A 365 -6.59 15.16 10.42
CA GLU A 365 -6.83 15.26 11.86
C GLU A 365 -8.32 15.28 12.19
N SER A 366 -8.74 14.38 13.08
CA SER A 366 -10.11 14.31 13.56
C SER A 366 -10.49 15.55 14.40
N PRO A 367 -11.78 15.92 14.47
CA PRO A 367 -12.21 17.05 15.30
C PRO A 367 -11.92 16.78 16.79
N GLY A 368 -11.32 17.75 17.47
CA GLY A 368 -10.97 17.67 18.90
C GLY A 368 -9.64 16.98 19.20
N GLN A 369 -8.94 16.45 18.20
CA GLN A 369 -7.55 16.00 18.34
C GLN A 369 -6.57 17.13 18.02
N THR A 370 -5.35 17.02 18.54
CA THR A 370 -4.28 17.99 18.32
C THR A 370 -2.96 17.33 17.92
N VAL A 371 -2.95 16.01 17.67
CA VAL A 371 -1.74 15.22 17.39
C VAL A 371 -0.97 15.78 16.19
N LEU A 372 -1.66 16.12 15.10
CA LEU A 372 -1.01 16.64 13.89
C LEU A 372 -0.64 18.11 14.05
N HIS A 373 -1.48 18.90 14.72
CA HIS A 373 -1.14 20.30 15.05
C HIS A 373 0.12 20.37 15.91
N LYS A 374 0.22 19.51 16.93
CA LYS A 374 1.37 19.40 17.83
C LYS A 374 2.63 19.07 17.07
N ALA A 375 2.60 17.99 16.28
CA ALA A 375 3.74 17.53 15.52
C ALA A 375 4.27 18.61 14.55
N VAL A 376 3.37 19.24 13.79
CA VAL A 376 3.73 20.32 12.86
C VAL A 376 4.26 21.54 13.61
N ALA A 377 3.59 21.98 14.68
CA ALA A 377 4.01 23.15 15.45
C ALA A 377 5.39 22.94 16.10
N ALA A 378 5.56 21.82 16.82
CA ALA A 378 6.83 21.45 17.43
C ALA A 378 7.94 21.36 16.39
N ARG A 379 7.66 20.78 15.21
CA ARG A 379 8.65 20.67 14.13
C ARG A 379 9.05 22.02 13.56
N VAL A 380 8.09 22.91 13.27
CA VAL A 380 8.37 24.26 12.75
C VAL A 380 9.21 25.06 13.75
N LEU A 381 8.84 25.03 15.03
CA LEU A 381 9.58 25.72 16.10
C LEU A 381 10.97 25.13 16.32
N SER A 382 11.13 23.81 16.26
CA SER A 382 12.45 23.16 16.38
C SER A 382 13.44 23.57 15.28
N MET A 383 12.93 24.07 14.15
CA MET A 383 13.73 24.61 13.05
C MET A 383 13.95 26.13 13.15
N GLY A 384 13.54 26.76 14.26
CA GLY A 384 13.71 28.20 14.50
C GLY A 384 12.75 29.08 13.69
N ALA A 385 11.69 28.52 13.11
CA ALA A 385 10.72 29.28 12.32
C ALA A 385 9.50 29.72 13.15
N PHE A 386 8.87 30.81 12.71
CA PHE A 386 7.61 31.30 13.27
C PHE A 386 6.43 30.41 12.83
N LEU A 387 5.46 30.17 13.72
CA LEU A 387 4.27 29.41 13.36
C LEU A 387 3.40 30.22 12.38
N PRO A 388 2.88 29.59 11.31
CA PRO A 388 2.00 30.28 10.37
C PRO A 388 0.65 30.61 11.03
N HIS A 389 0.04 31.73 10.61
CA HIS A 389 -1.18 32.26 11.23
C HIS A 389 -2.34 31.25 11.28
N TRP A 390 -2.54 30.48 10.20
CA TRP A 390 -3.60 29.48 10.13
C TRP A 390 -3.44 28.38 11.19
N LEU A 391 -2.19 28.03 11.53
CA LEU A 391 -1.90 26.99 12.51
C LEU A 391 -2.20 27.51 13.92
N ILE A 392 -1.81 28.75 14.21
CA ILE A 392 -2.11 29.41 15.49
C ILE A 392 -3.62 29.53 15.68
N GLU A 393 -4.36 30.04 14.68
CA GLU A 393 -5.82 30.19 14.79
C GLU A 393 -6.55 28.85 14.95
N SER A 394 -6.15 27.84 14.19
CA SER A 394 -6.75 26.50 14.27
C SER A 394 -6.45 25.84 15.61
N TYR A 395 -5.22 25.97 16.11
CA TYR A 395 -4.77 25.33 17.35
C TYR A 395 -5.34 26.03 18.59
N LYS A 396 -5.41 27.38 18.61
CA LYS A 396 -6.10 28.15 19.67
C LYS A 396 -7.55 27.71 19.91
N LYS A 397 -8.23 27.27 18.84
CA LYS A 397 -9.62 26.76 18.91
C LYS A 397 -9.71 25.32 19.41
N ARG A 398 -8.65 24.53 19.30
CA ARG A 398 -8.61 23.11 19.69
C ARG A 398 -8.08 22.94 21.12
N ASP A 399 -6.84 23.34 21.35
CA ASP A 399 -6.20 23.28 22.65
C ASP A 399 -5.21 24.45 22.82
N PRO A 400 -5.66 25.57 23.42
CA PRO A 400 -4.80 26.71 23.69
C PRO A 400 -3.76 26.45 24.78
N ALA A 401 -4.01 25.52 25.71
CA ALA A 401 -3.08 25.21 26.79
C ALA A 401 -1.89 24.40 26.28
N GLU A 402 -2.15 23.43 25.39
CA GLU A 402 -1.08 22.66 24.74
C GLU A 402 -0.19 23.55 23.86
N LEU A 403 -0.78 24.49 23.10
CA LEU A 403 0.01 25.42 22.28
C LEU A 403 0.92 26.33 23.13
N LEU A 404 0.45 26.80 24.30
CA LEU A 404 1.30 27.53 25.24
C LEU A 404 2.46 26.69 25.75
N LEU A 405 2.23 25.41 26.08
CA LEU A 405 3.33 24.52 26.48
C LEU A 405 4.34 24.33 25.34
N ILE A 406 3.89 24.19 24.10
CA ILE A 406 4.78 24.05 22.93
C ILE A 406 5.65 25.30 22.73
N TYR A 407 5.10 26.50 22.91
CA TYR A 407 5.88 27.74 22.85
C TYR A 407 6.93 27.83 23.97
N LEU A 408 6.56 27.41 25.18
CA LEU A 408 7.46 27.36 26.33
C LEU A 408 8.61 26.36 26.08
N ASP A 409 8.28 25.14 25.65
CA ASP A 409 9.25 24.08 25.35
C ASP A 409 10.22 24.48 24.22
N ALA A 410 9.76 25.31 23.28
CA ALA A 410 10.59 25.85 22.19
C ALA A 410 11.39 27.11 22.57
N GLY A 411 11.28 27.60 23.82
CA GLY A 411 11.95 28.82 24.27
C GLY A 411 11.39 30.13 23.68
N ARG A 412 10.22 30.10 23.02
CA ARG A 412 9.60 31.27 22.39
C ARG A 412 8.77 32.07 23.40
N LEU A 413 9.45 32.67 24.38
CA LEU A 413 8.80 33.32 25.53
C LEU A 413 7.99 34.57 25.15
N SER A 414 8.44 35.35 24.17
CA SER A 414 7.74 36.58 23.74
C SER A 414 6.37 36.27 23.14
N GLU A 415 6.32 35.35 22.17
CA GLU A 415 5.09 34.91 21.51
C GLU A 415 4.16 34.18 22.49
N GLY A 416 4.73 33.28 23.31
CA GLY A 416 4.00 32.54 24.32
C GLY A 416 3.40 33.44 25.39
N GLY A 417 4.16 34.44 25.86
CA GLY A 417 3.71 35.44 26.84
C GLY A 417 2.59 36.32 26.29
N ALA A 418 2.72 36.82 25.06
CA ALA A 418 1.66 37.56 24.38
C ALA A 418 0.40 36.72 24.23
N MET A 419 0.53 35.45 23.83
CA MET A 419 -0.59 34.51 23.74
C MET A 419 -1.22 34.23 25.10
N ALA A 420 -0.44 34.09 26.18
CA ALA A 420 -0.94 33.85 27.52
C ALA A 420 -1.81 35.02 28.02
N ILE A 421 -1.37 36.26 27.75
CA ILE A 421 -2.14 37.47 28.04
C ILE A 421 -3.46 37.44 27.26
N GLU A 422 -3.42 37.21 25.94
CA GLU A 422 -4.65 37.10 25.13
C GLU A 422 -5.59 36.00 25.63
N TYR A 423 -5.04 34.87 26.10
CA TYR A 423 -5.85 33.76 26.61
C TYR A 423 -6.58 34.14 27.90
N ILE A 424 -5.92 34.87 28.81
CA ILE A 424 -6.53 35.40 30.03
C ILE A 424 -7.61 36.43 29.69
N TRP A 425 -7.38 37.32 28.71
CA TRP A 425 -8.40 38.25 28.24
C TRP A 425 -9.63 37.54 27.66
N ALA A 426 -9.41 36.46 26.89
CA ALA A 426 -10.47 35.63 26.35
C ALA A 426 -11.27 34.93 27.46
N ALA A 427 -10.58 34.43 28.49
CA ALA A 427 -11.20 33.86 29.68
C ALA A 427 -12.08 34.87 30.42
N LEU A 428 -11.69 36.15 30.45
CA LEU A 428 -12.47 37.26 31.02
C LEU A 428 -13.60 37.76 30.09
N GLY A 429 -13.81 37.13 28.94
CA GLY A 429 -14.89 37.44 28.00
C GLY A 429 -14.53 38.39 26.88
N ARG A 430 -13.25 38.74 26.70
CA ARG A 430 -12.80 39.58 25.57
C ARG A 430 -12.25 38.72 24.44
N GLY A 431 -13.01 38.61 23.35
CA GLY A 431 -12.54 37.87 22.17
C GLY A 431 -12.58 36.35 22.33
N SER A 432 -13.49 35.84 23.17
CA SER A 432 -13.71 34.40 23.40
C SER A 432 -13.94 33.60 22.11
N ASP A 433 -14.49 34.23 21.06
CA ASP A 433 -14.80 33.59 19.77
C ASP A 433 -13.57 33.06 19.02
N ARG A 434 -12.39 33.60 19.33
CA ARG A 434 -11.11 33.18 18.71
C ARG A 434 -10.49 31.97 19.40
N TRP A 435 -11.08 31.53 20.51
CA TRP A 435 -10.57 30.48 21.38
C TRP A 435 -11.60 29.35 21.48
N GLY A 436 -11.14 28.14 21.81
CA GLY A 436 -12.00 26.95 21.97
C GLY A 436 -12.87 26.97 23.24
N LEU A 437 -13.14 28.15 23.81
CA LEU A 437 -13.79 28.32 25.10
C LEU A 437 -15.31 28.22 24.96
N LYS A 438 -15.93 27.36 25.78
CA LYS A 438 -17.41 27.20 25.81
C LYS A 438 -18.12 28.34 26.54
N SER A 439 -17.45 28.99 27.48
CA SER A 439 -17.97 30.07 28.31
C SER A 439 -16.82 30.98 28.76
N ALA A 440 -17.17 32.20 29.15
CA ALA A 440 -16.27 33.13 29.82
C ALA A 440 -16.54 33.17 31.33
N LEU A 441 -15.57 33.68 32.09
CA LEU A 441 -15.66 33.93 33.53
C LEU A 441 -16.65 35.08 33.80
N HIS A 442 -17.94 34.75 33.79
CA HIS A 442 -19.03 35.63 34.25
C HIS A 442 -19.71 35.01 35.47
N ALA A 443 -20.29 35.84 36.33
CA ALA A 443 -20.86 35.42 37.62
C ALA A 443 -21.91 34.28 37.54
N ASN A 444 -22.60 34.15 36.40
CA ASN A 444 -23.67 33.17 36.18
C ASN A 444 -23.28 32.03 35.21
N GLN A 445 -22.00 31.90 34.86
CA GLN A 445 -21.50 30.90 33.91
C GLN A 445 -20.69 29.81 34.63
N PRO A 446 -20.54 28.61 34.05
CA PRO A 446 -19.76 27.54 34.66
C PRO A 446 -18.29 27.96 34.83
N PRO A 447 -17.59 27.43 35.85
CA PRO A 447 -16.18 27.75 36.09
C PRO A 447 -15.31 27.34 34.90
N LEU A 448 -14.30 28.15 34.60
CA LEU A 448 -13.34 27.90 33.53
C LEU A 448 -12.00 27.45 34.11
N CYS A 449 -11.42 26.39 33.53
CA CYS A 449 -10.10 25.91 33.89
C CYS A 449 -9.04 26.53 32.99
N LEU A 450 -8.02 27.15 33.60
CA LEU A 450 -6.86 27.69 32.90
C LEU A 450 -5.58 26.97 33.34
N PRO A 451 -4.55 26.91 32.48
CA PRO A 451 -3.29 26.21 32.78
C PRO A 451 -2.42 27.03 33.74
N HIS A 452 -2.79 27.03 35.03
CA HIS A 452 -2.11 27.83 36.05
C HIS A 452 -0.61 27.54 36.15
N ASN A 453 -0.22 26.26 36.09
CA ASN A 453 1.19 25.86 36.15
C ASN A 453 1.98 26.42 34.97
N THR A 454 1.42 26.37 33.75
CA THR A 454 2.06 26.92 32.56
C THR A 454 2.24 28.42 32.68
N PHE A 455 1.23 29.16 33.16
CA PHE A 455 1.37 30.60 33.41
C PHE A 455 2.43 30.91 34.47
N HIS A 456 2.51 30.11 35.53
CA HIS A 456 3.53 30.29 36.54
C HIS A 456 4.94 30.06 35.98
N LEU A 457 5.13 29.06 35.13
CA LEU A 457 6.41 28.82 34.44
C LEU A 457 6.77 30.02 33.54
N TYR A 458 5.82 30.53 32.76
CA TYR A 458 6.05 31.74 31.97
C TYR A 458 6.47 32.94 32.80
N LEU A 459 5.83 33.16 33.96
CA LEU A 459 6.21 34.25 34.86
C LEU A 459 7.64 34.08 35.38
N LEU A 460 8.04 32.85 35.75
CA LEU A 460 9.37 32.55 36.26
C LEU A 460 10.45 32.78 35.18
N GLU A 461 10.24 32.20 33.99
CA GLU A 461 11.18 32.35 32.87
C GLU A 461 11.28 33.82 32.41
N LEU A 462 10.17 34.56 32.39
CA LEU A 462 10.17 35.98 32.03
C LEU A 462 10.78 36.89 33.12
N THR A 463 10.76 36.48 34.39
CA THR A 463 11.46 37.23 35.46
C THR A 463 12.95 37.00 35.45
N ASP A 464 13.38 35.82 35.02
CA ASP A 464 14.80 35.46 34.91
C ASP A 464 15.42 35.94 33.59
N ALA A 465 14.59 36.22 32.57
CA ALA A 465 15.03 36.80 31.30
C ALA A 465 15.54 38.25 31.48
N ASP A 466 16.78 38.51 31.05
CA ASP A 466 17.37 39.84 31.10
C ASP A 466 16.72 40.75 30.03
N PRO A 467 16.20 41.95 30.38
CA PRO A 467 15.59 42.87 29.41
C PRO A 467 16.55 43.36 28.31
N SER A 468 17.85 43.09 28.44
CA SER A 468 18.88 43.43 27.45
C SER A 468 19.15 42.33 26.42
N ASP A 469 18.52 41.16 26.57
CA ASP A 469 18.84 39.98 25.78
C ASP A 469 18.12 40.02 24.42
N ALA A 470 18.91 40.15 23.35
CA ALA A 470 18.43 40.51 22.00
C ALA A 470 17.46 39.47 21.40
N GLU A 471 17.52 38.23 21.90
CA GLU A 471 16.65 37.10 21.51
C GLU A 471 15.17 37.32 21.88
N TYR A 472 14.89 38.23 22.83
CA TYR A 472 13.54 38.52 23.32
C TYR A 472 12.97 39.89 22.88
N THR A 473 13.73 40.67 22.12
CA THR A 473 13.35 42.06 21.72
C THR A 473 12.95 42.22 20.25
N GLN A 474 12.85 41.13 19.47
CA GLN A 474 12.42 41.18 18.05
C GLN A 474 11.00 40.67 17.83
#